data_AF-A0A1Y1X5T1-F1
#
_entry.id   AF-A0A1Y1X5T1-F1
#
_cell.length_a   1.000
_cell.length_b   1.000
_cell.length_c   1.000
_cell.angle_alpha   90.00
_cell.angle_beta   90.00
_cell.angle_gamma   90.00
#
_symmetry.space_group_name_H-M   'P 1'
#
loop_
_entity.id
_entity.type
_entity.pdbx_description
1 polymer ?
#
loop_
_entity_poly.entity_id
_entity_poly.type
_entity_poly.pdbx_seq_one_letter_code
_entity_poly.pdbx_strand_id
1 'polypeptide(L)'
;MIVKEKQNIDIQCEWYYRALYEKKYKEVEYIFQYEDYNNLKENLNHLLGYIFYTNVPIVIGERKYSIFMKVFKKELNIPFDRDFVTDEINKFAIEKVTNITNFIDNNNFEKLKKYLHDNKFFLKDLHIFNFDILSFLIFRNVPCNEIINIIRIVEYENYNYIVPNLIKKVPVTPVIYAISKNKFLLAEYLIYKGADVNFNFSDINNQFNTILDYLYNDKILNNINIKYIIERLYLKKGKINSFYYSDNLMKGLIQNYKNDLLEEIFKILPPEQFNDEWYTTSLIVNNLSLIDILYNKDNKEENVKINNLFEYLYNLNDNSLIQRVFENTKVGKLLEVLINSMNDY
;
A
#
# COMPACT_ATOMS: atom_id res chain seq x y z
N MET A 1 -45.21 11.97 34.09
CA MET A 1 -45.41 11.85 32.63
C MET A 1 -45.46 13.27 32.09
N ILE A 2 -44.31 13.85 31.75
CA ILE A 2 -44.25 15.25 31.27
C ILE A 2 -44.35 15.20 29.76
N VAL A 3 -45.53 15.52 29.24
CA VAL A 3 -45.70 15.84 27.82
C VAL A 3 -44.90 17.12 27.59
N LYS A 4 -43.81 17.03 26.81
CA LYS A 4 -43.11 18.21 26.29
C LYS A 4 -44.12 18.98 25.43
N GLU A 5 -44.73 20.01 25.98
CA GLU A 5 -45.37 21.05 25.18
C GLU A 5 -44.26 21.74 24.38
N LYS A 6 -44.07 21.33 23.13
CA LYS A 6 -43.29 22.08 22.15
C LYS A 6 -44.10 23.33 21.80
N GLN A 7 -43.96 24.39 22.58
CA GLN A 7 -44.36 25.72 22.13
C GLN A 7 -43.39 26.11 21.00
N ASN A 8 -43.91 26.39 19.81
CA ASN A 8 -43.14 26.94 18.69
C ASN A 8 -42.56 28.28 19.16
N ILE A 9 -41.25 28.32 19.39
CA ILE A 9 -40.54 29.57 19.66
C ILE A 9 -40.33 30.23 18.30
N ASP A 10 -40.60 31.53 18.19
CA ASP A 10 -40.24 32.30 17.01
C ASP A 10 -38.71 32.37 16.91
N ILE A 11 -38.13 31.59 16.00
CA ILE A 11 -36.68 31.46 15.85
C ILE A 11 -36.17 32.70 15.13
N GLN A 12 -35.45 33.54 15.88
CA GLN A 12 -34.84 34.73 15.29
C GLN A 12 -33.77 34.33 14.27
N CYS A 13 -33.83 34.96 13.10
CA CYS A 13 -32.90 34.80 11.98
C CYS A 13 -31.41 34.82 12.38
N GLU A 14 -31.08 35.59 13.41
CA GLU A 14 -29.70 35.80 13.89
C GLU A 14 -29.13 34.59 14.63
N TRP A 15 -29.97 33.68 15.16
CA TRP A 15 -29.52 32.57 15.99
C TRP A 15 -28.77 31.52 15.16
N TYR A 16 -29.32 31.14 14.00
CA TYR A 16 -28.60 30.24 13.07
C TYR A 16 -27.32 30.89 12.57
N TYR A 17 -27.37 32.17 12.19
CA TYR A 17 -26.20 32.90 11.72
C TYR A 17 -25.06 32.87 12.75
N ARG A 18 -25.34 33.24 14.02
CA ARG A 18 -24.33 33.26 15.08
C ARG A 18 -23.78 31.86 15.36
N ALA A 19 -24.66 30.87 15.51
CA ALA A 19 -24.23 29.49 15.78
C ALA A 19 -23.36 28.92 14.66
N LEU A 20 -23.72 29.16 13.39
CA LEU A 20 -22.92 28.75 12.22
C LEU A 20 -21.59 29.52 12.14
N TYR A 21 -21.62 30.83 12.36
CA TYR A 21 -20.43 31.69 12.28
C TYR A 21 -19.38 31.30 13.33
N GLU A 22 -19.83 31.04 14.56
CA GLU A 22 -19.03 30.59 15.71
C GLU A 22 -18.69 29.09 15.70
N LYS A 23 -19.12 28.34 14.65
CA LYS A 23 -18.92 26.89 14.50
C LYS A 23 -19.55 26.05 15.64
N LYS A 24 -20.59 26.57 16.30
CA LYS A 24 -21.34 25.89 17.36
C LYS A 24 -22.48 25.04 16.78
N TYR A 25 -22.11 24.02 16.02
CA TYR A 25 -23.10 23.23 15.26
C TYR A 25 -24.14 22.49 16.10
N LYS A 26 -23.84 22.18 17.36
CA LYS A 26 -24.83 21.61 18.29
C LYS A 26 -25.93 22.60 18.68
N GLU A 27 -25.61 23.89 18.72
CA GLU A 27 -26.63 24.93 18.90
C GLU A 27 -27.52 25.04 17.66
N VAL A 28 -26.98 24.83 16.46
CA VAL A 28 -27.79 24.76 15.22
C VAL A 28 -28.81 23.62 15.29
N GLU A 29 -28.40 22.42 15.71
CA GLU A 29 -29.31 21.29 15.94
C GLU A 29 -30.36 21.63 17.02
N TYR A 30 -29.93 22.23 18.13
CA TYR A 30 -30.83 22.62 19.22
C TYR A 30 -31.89 23.63 18.76
N ILE A 31 -31.50 24.68 18.04
CA ILE A 31 -32.43 25.67 17.47
C ILE A 31 -33.43 24.96 16.53
N PHE A 32 -32.93 24.09 15.65
CA PHE A 32 -33.76 23.38 14.68
C PHE A 32 -34.83 22.47 15.33
N GLN A 33 -34.59 21.94 16.54
CA GLN A 33 -35.57 21.10 17.25
C GLN A 33 -36.85 21.84 17.68
N TYR A 34 -36.80 23.17 17.74
CA TYR A 34 -37.91 24.05 18.09
C TYR A 34 -38.65 24.62 16.87
N GLU A 35 -38.19 24.31 15.65
CA GLU A 35 -38.89 24.65 14.42
C GLU A 35 -40.22 23.88 14.28
N ASP A 36 -41.19 24.48 13.57
CA ASP A 36 -42.47 23.81 13.30
C ASP A 36 -42.27 22.67 12.29
N TYR A 37 -42.36 21.43 12.77
CA TYR A 37 -42.18 20.24 11.94
C TYR A 37 -43.20 20.12 10.80
N ASN A 38 -44.35 20.79 10.86
CA ASN A 38 -45.30 20.82 9.75
C ASN A 38 -44.76 21.56 8.51
N ASN A 39 -43.77 22.43 8.70
CA ASN A 39 -43.10 23.22 7.66
C ASN A 39 -41.65 22.76 7.39
N LEU A 40 -41.36 21.48 7.64
CA LEU A 40 -39.99 20.95 7.61
C LEU A 40 -39.17 21.37 6.37
N LYS A 41 -39.77 21.31 5.17
CA LYS A 41 -39.10 21.69 3.92
C LYS A 41 -38.68 23.17 3.91
N GLU A 42 -39.53 24.05 4.42
CA GLU A 42 -39.25 25.48 4.50
C GLU A 42 -38.17 25.77 5.55
N ASN A 43 -38.24 25.14 6.72
CA ASN A 43 -37.24 25.29 7.78
C ASN A 43 -35.86 24.81 7.33
N LEU A 44 -35.81 23.69 6.59
CA LEU A 44 -34.57 23.20 5.98
C LEU A 44 -34.04 24.19 4.94
N ASN A 45 -34.88 24.75 4.07
CA ASN A 45 -34.47 25.76 3.10
C ASN A 45 -33.97 27.04 3.79
N HIS A 46 -34.60 27.45 4.88
CA HIS A 46 -34.19 28.59 5.68
C HIS A 46 -32.80 28.37 6.31
N LEU A 47 -32.59 27.21 6.95
CA LEU A 47 -31.28 26.82 7.47
C LEU A 47 -30.23 26.74 6.35
N LEU A 48 -30.56 26.16 5.19
CA LEU A 48 -29.67 26.13 4.02
C LEU A 48 -29.27 27.55 3.62
N GLY A 49 -30.21 28.48 3.55
CA GLY A 49 -29.94 29.89 3.29
C GLY A 49 -28.81 30.45 4.17
N TYR A 50 -28.85 30.20 5.49
CA TYR A 50 -27.79 30.63 6.40
C TYR A 50 -26.48 29.86 6.23
N ILE A 51 -26.53 28.56 5.96
CA ILE A 51 -25.34 27.76 5.67
C ILE A 51 -24.61 28.35 4.45
N PHE A 52 -25.33 28.72 3.39
CA PHE A 52 -24.75 29.33 2.20
C PHE A 52 -24.30 30.78 2.44
N TYR A 53 -25.06 31.56 3.20
CA TYR A 53 -24.74 32.96 3.51
C TYR A 53 -23.49 33.09 4.38
N THR A 54 -23.32 32.24 5.39
CA THR A 54 -22.14 32.24 6.28
C THR A 54 -20.86 31.71 5.61
N ASN A 55 -20.92 31.39 4.31
CA ASN A 55 -19.86 30.73 3.55
C ASN A 55 -18.95 31.67 2.72
N VAL A 56 -18.90 32.98 3.00
CA VAL A 56 -18.23 34.02 2.19
C VAL A 56 -17.38 34.97 3.09
N PRO A 57 -16.19 35.50 2.70
CA PRO A 57 -15.07 34.87 1.98
C PRO A 57 -13.73 35.12 2.74
N ILE A 58 -13.38 34.29 3.73
CA ILE A 58 -11.99 34.21 4.24
C ILE A 58 -11.54 32.76 4.36
N VAL A 59 -12.47 31.81 4.56
CA VAL A 59 -12.24 30.36 4.48
C VAL A 59 -13.40 29.72 3.71
N ILE A 60 -13.38 29.85 2.38
CA ILE A 60 -14.50 29.44 1.52
C ILE A 60 -14.76 27.93 1.69
N GLY A 61 -15.98 27.60 2.11
CA GLY A 61 -16.50 26.23 2.15
C GLY A 61 -16.29 25.45 3.46
N GLU A 62 -15.46 25.90 4.40
CA GLU A 62 -15.19 25.13 5.64
C GLU A 62 -16.46 24.93 6.48
N ARG A 63 -17.23 26.00 6.73
CA ARG A 63 -18.43 25.93 7.59
C ARG A 63 -19.49 25.03 6.97
N LYS A 64 -19.74 25.24 5.68
CA LYS A 64 -20.67 24.43 4.88
C LYS A 64 -20.26 22.96 4.88
N TYR A 65 -19.00 22.68 4.60
CA TYR A 65 -18.46 21.33 4.65
C TYR A 65 -18.62 20.72 6.04
N SER A 66 -18.24 21.44 7.09
CA SER A 66 -18.26 20.95 8.47
C SER A 66 -19.66 20.59 8.94
N ILE A 67 -20.68 21.41 8.69
CA ILE A 67 -22.05 21.09 9.11
C ILE A 67 -22.58 19.87 8.36
N PHE A 68 -22.40 19.80 7.03
CA PHE A 68 -22.83 18.64 6.26
C PHE A 68 -22.09 17.37 6.64
N MET A 69 -20.78 17.46 6.88
CA MET A 69 -19.98 16.32 7.32
C MET A 69 -20.45 15.80 8.68
N LYS A 70 -20.84 16.69 9.60
CA LYS A 70 -21.41 16.32 10.89
C LYS A 70 -22.78 15.66 10.77
N VAL A 71 -23.63 16.14 9.86
CA VAL A 71 -24.92 15.49 9.55
C VAL A 71 -24.67 14.10 8.94
N PHE A 72 -23.75 14.00 7.98
CA PHE A 72 -23.37 12.74 7.32
C PHE A 72 -22.85 11.69 8.32
N LYS A 73 -22.00 12.11 9.26
CA LYS A 73 -21.47 11.25 10.35
C LYS A 73 -22.48 10.97 11.46
N LYS A 74 -23.72 11.48 11.34
CA LYS A 74 -24.78 11.40 12.38
C LYS A 74 -24.37 12.05 13.71
N GLU A 75 -23.44 13.00 13.68
CA GLU A 75 -23.09 13.82 14.83
C GLU A 75 -24.15 14.90 15.10
N LEU A 76 -24.98 15.25 14.11
CA LEU A 76 -26.10 16.20 14.22
C LEU A 76 -27.38 15.57 13.67
N ASN A 77 -28.48 15.65 14.41
CA ASN A 77 -29.78 15.14 13.98
C ASN A 77 -30.60 16.20 13.25
N ILE A 78 -30.09 16.67 12.12
CA ILE A 78 -30.81 17.56 11.20
C ILE A 78 -31.28 16.71 10.00
N PRO A 79 -32.59 16.66 9.68
CA PRO A 79 -33.17 15.73 8.72
C PRO A 79 -32.97 16.20 7.27
N PHE A 80 -31.74 16.52 6.89
CA PHE A 80 -31.41 16.73 5.49
C PHE A 80 -31.53 15.43 4.70
N ASP A 81 -31.91 15.55 3.43
CA ASP A 81 -31.84 14.44 2.49
C ASP A 81 -30.39 13.94 2.36
N ARG A 82 -30.22 12.61 2.37
CA ARG A 82 -28.89 11.99 2.42
C ARG A 82 -28.12 12.20 1.12
N ASP A 83 -28.80 12.14 -0.01
CA ASP A 83 -28.18 12.30 -1.32
C ASP A 83 -27.74 13.75 -1.49
N PHE A 84 -28.58 14.71 -1.10
CA PHE A 84 -28.23 16.12 -1.05
C PHE A 84 -26.98 16.39 -0.19
N VAL A 85 -26.92 15.87 1.03
CA VAL A 85 -25.75 16.05 1.92
C VAL A 85 -24.50 15.46 1.29
N THR A 86 -24.62 14.27 0.70
CA THR A 86 -23.51 13.57 0.04
C THR A 86 -23.00 14.38 -1.16
N ASP A 87 -23.89 14.95 -1.97
CA ASP A 87 -23.53 15.79 -3.12
C ASP A 87 -22.79 17.06 -2.70
N GLU A 88 -23.25 17.74 -1.65
CA GLU A 88 -22.59 18.96 -1.17
C GLU A 88 -21.20 18.69 -0.58
N ILE A 89 -21.02 17.58 0.13
CA ILE A 89 -19.72 17.12 0.62
C ILE A 89 -18.81 16.77 -0.57
N ASN A 90 -19.31 16.03 -1.55
CA ASN A 90 -18.52 15.59 -2.72
C ASN A 90 -18.06 16.77 -3.57
N LYS A 91 -18.90 17.78 -3.82
CA LYS A 91 -18.51 19.00 -4.56
C LYS A 91 -17.29 19.66 -3.92
N PHE A 92 -17.33 19.82 -2.59
CA PHE A 92 -16.22 20.40 -1.84
C PHE A 92 -14.97 19.51 -1.90
N ALA A 93 -15.13 18.21 -1.65
CA ALA A 93 -14.01 17.27 -1.64
C ALA A 93 -13.30 17.17 -3.00
N ILE A 94 -14.07 17.10 -4.10
CA ILE A 94 -13.54 17.07 -5.47
C ILE A 94 -12.68 18.30 -5.73
N GLU A 95 -13.16 19.51 -5.41
CA GLU A 95 -12.40 20.74 -5.58
C GLU A 95 -11.06 20.69 -4.83
N LYS A 96 -11.07 20.25 -3.56
CA LYS A 96 -9.85 20.16 -2.73
C LYS A 96 -8.87 19.12 -3.26
N VAL A 97 -9.35 17.93 -3.59
CA VAL A 97 -8.51 16.83 -4.13
C VAL A 97 -7.93 17.21 -5.49
N THR A 98 -8.71 17.86 -6.37
CA THR A 98 -8.21 18.37 -7.65
C THR A 98 -7.11 19.40 -7.45
N ASN A 99 -7.25 20.33 -6.51
CA ASN A 99 -6.20 21.30 -6.22
C ASN A 99 -4.92 20.64 -5.70
N ILE A 100 -5.04 19.72 -4.74
CA ILE A 100 -3.90 18.94 -4.22
C ILE A 100 -3.19 18.21 -5.38
N THR A 101 -3.96 17.51 -6.21
CA THR A 101 -3.44 16.78 -7.37
C THR A 101 -2.73 17.71 -8.35
N ASN A 102 -3.31 18.87 -8.67
CA ASN A 102 -2.71 19.85 -9.56
C ASN A 102 -1.39 20.39 -9.01
N PHE A 103 -1.26 20.64 -7.71
CA PHE A 103 0.01 21.08 -7.14
C PHE A 103 1.09 19.98 -7.23
N ILE A 104 0.71 18.72 -7.02
CA ILE A 104 1.63 17.58 -7.12
C ILE A 104 2.07 17.38 -8.57
N ASP A 105 1.13 17.35 -9.52
CA ASP A 105 1.40 17.09 -10.93
C ASP A 105 2.26 18.22 -11.56
N ASN A 106 2.16 19.44 -11.05
CA ASN A 106 2.99 20.58 -11.45
C ASN A 106 4.27 20.76 -10.60
N ASN A 107 4.62 19.80 -9.73
CA ASN A 107 5.77 19.87 -8.82
C ASN A 107 5.83 21.15 -7.96
N ASN A 108 4.68 21.74 -7.64
CA ASN A 108 4.59 22.99 -6.88
C ASN A 108 4.43 22.73 -5.37
N PHE A 109 5.45 22.11 -4.78
CA PHE A 109 5.38 21.63 -3.40
C PHE A 109 5.27 22.74 -2.35
N GLU A 110 5.83 23.93 -2.60
CA GLU A 110 5.66 25.06 -1.67
C GLU A 110 4.22 25.55 -1.61
N LYS A 111 3.54 25.68 -2.77
CA LYS A 111 2.11 26.01 -2.79
C LYS A 111 1.27 24.88 -2.20
N LEU A 112 1.63 23.62 -2.45
CA LEU A 112 0.96 22.48 -1.82
C LEU A 112 1.05 22.55 -0.29
N LYS A 113 2.24 22.76 0.27
CA LYS A 113 2.44 22.83 1.73
C LYS A 113 1.58 23.93 2.35
N LYS A 114 1.59 25.13 1.76
CA LYS A 114 0.71 26.24 2.19
C LYS A 114 -0.77 25.84 2.11
N TYR A 115 -1.18 25.25 0.99
CA TYR A 115 -2.56 24.81 0.79
C TYR A 115 -3.00 23.77 1.83
N LEU A 116 -2.14 22.80 2.16
CA LEU A 116 -2.44 21.79 3.18
C LEU A 116 -2.57 22.41 4.58
N HIS A 117 -1.73 23.38 4.93
CA HIS A 117 -1.87 24.14 6.18
C HIS A 117 -3.21 24.88 6.25
N ASP A 118 -3.55 25.60 5.18
CA ASP A 118 -4.79 26.40 5.10
C ASP A 118 -6.06 25.52 5.13
N ASN A 119 -5.95 24.23 4.76
CA ASN A 119 -7.07 23.30 4.67
C ASN A 119 -6.92 22.09 5.63
N LYS A 120 -6.20 22.25 6.75
CA LYS A 120 -5.91 21.16 7.71
C LYS A 120 -7.17 20.43 8.20
N PHE A 121 -8.28 21.13 8.39
CA PHE A 121 -9.54 20.56 8.87
C PHE A 121 -10.10 19.43 7.98
N PHE A 122 -9.82 19.48 6.67
CA PHE A 122 -10.33 18.54 5.67
C PHE A 122 -9.44 17.30 5.53
N LEU A 123 -8.15 17.39 5.88
CA LEU A 123 -7.18 16.33 5.60
C LEU A 123 -7.52 14.99 6.28
N LYS A 124 -8.08 15.05 7.49
CA LYS A 124 -8.52 13.87 8.24
C LYS A 124 -9.64 13.09 7.54
N ASP A 125 -10.43 13.75 6.70
CA ASP A 125 -11.61 13.18 6.04
C ASP A 125 -11.28 12.61 4.64
N LEU A 126 -10.04 12.78 4.14
CA LEU A 126 -9.62 12.32 2.81
C LEU A 126 -9.87 10.83 2.55
N HIS A 127 -9.70 9.99 3.57
CA HIS A 127 -9.92 8.56 3.49
C HIS A 127 -11.36 8.19 3.08
N ILE A 128 -12.34 9.03 3.41
CA ILE A 128 -13.76 8.84 3.07
C ILE A 128 -13.96 8.95 1.55
N PHE A 129 -13.08 9.68 0.87
CA PHE A 129 -13.13 9.92 -0.58
C PHE A 129 -12.20 8.98 -1.36
N ASN A 130 -11.73 7.88 -0.75
CA ASN A 130 -10.77 6.97 -1.36
C ASN A 130 -9.50 7.67 -1.89
N PHE A 131 -9.08 8.76 -1.23
CA PHE A 131 -7.90 9.52 -1.59
C PHE A 131 -6.91 9.55 -0.42
N ASP A 132 -5.63 9.37 -0.74
CA ASP A 132 -4.56 9.39 0.25
C ASP A 132 -3.34 10.13 -0.33
N ILE A 133 -2.91 11.19 0.34
CA ILE A 133 -1.82 12.06 -0.13
C ILE A 133 -0.51 11.28 -0.21
N LEU A 134 -0.15 10.51 0.83
CA LEU A 134 1.10 9.74 0.88
C LEU A 134 1.21 8.77 -0.29
N SER A 135 0.23 7.90 -0.50
CA SER A 135 0.25 6.95 -1.61
C SER A 135 0.16 7.64 -2.97
N PHE A 136 -0.55 8.75 -3.09
CA PHE A 136 -0.59 9.53 -4.34
C PHE A 136 0.78 10.13 -4.68
N LEU A 137 1.51 10.65 -3.69
CA LEU A 137 2.88 11.15 -3.87
C LEU A 137 3.86 10.04 -4.26
N ILE A 138 3.72 8.84 -3.67
CA ILE A 138 4.51 7.65 -4.05
C ILE A 138 4.21 7.29 -5.51
N PHE A 139 2.92 7.26 -5.88
CA PHE A 139 2.46 6.95 -7.24
C PHE A 139 3.02 7.94 -8.28
N ARG A 140 3.03 9.24 -7.96
CA ARG A 140 3.63 10.30 -8.79
C ARG A 140 5.15 10.37 -8.73
N ASN A 141 5.80 9.41 -8.06
CA ASN A 141 7.24 9.31 -7.95
C ASN A 141 7.92 10.55 -7.33
N VAL A 142 7.25 11.27 -6.44
CA VAL A 142 7.80 12.47 -5.78
C VAL A 142 9.07 12.12 -4.96
N PRO A 143 10.10 12.98 -4.92
CA PRO A 143 11.33 12.72 -4.15
C PRO A 143 11.05 12.46 -2.66
N CYS A 144 11.76 11.50 -2.05
CA CYS A 144 11.49 11.05 -0.68
C CYS A 144 11.48 12.19 0.35
N ASN A 145 12.41 13.14 0.25
CA ASN A 145 12.49 14.28 1.16
C ASN A 145 11.24 15.17 1.08
N GLU A 146 10.72 15.41 -0.13
CA GLU A 146 9.49 16.16 -0.31
C GLU A 146 8.28 15.41 0.22
N ILE A 147 8.19 14.09 -0.01
CA ILE A 147 7.12 13.28 0.57
C ILE A 147 7.14 13.39 2.10
N ILE A 148 8.30 13.21 2.72
CA ILE A 148 8.46 13.29 4.19
C ILE A 148 8.04 14.67 4.71
N ASN A 149 8.41 15.75 4.03
CA ASN A 149 8.02 17.11 4.42
C ASN A 149 6.50 17.31 4.32
N ILE A 150 5.87 16.81 3.26
CA ILE A 150 4.42 16.95 3.05
C ILE A 150 3.63 16.14 4.07
N ILE A 151 3.97 14.87 4.29
CA ILE A 151 3.18 14.00 5.19
C ILE A 151 3.30 14.39 6.67
N ARG A 152 4.33 15.16 7.04
CA ARG A 152 4.43 15.79 8.37
C ARG A 152 3.36 16.88 8.59
N ILE A 153 2.91 17.53 7.53
CA ILE A 153 1.81 18.52 7.60
C ILE A 153 0.46 17.81 7.72
N VAL A 154 0.31 16.66 7.04
CA VAL A 154 -0.92 15.88 7.03
C VAL A 154 -1.22 15.22 8.38
N GLU A 155 -0.20 14.89 9.17
CA GLU A 155 -0.33 14.31 10.52
C GLU A 155 -1.13 12.99 10.55
N TYR A 156 -0.66 12.00 9.80
CA TYR A 156 -1.23 10.64 9.80
C TYR A 156 -1.24 10.02 11.22
N GLU A 157 -2.36 9.41 11.61
CA GLU A 157 -2.51 8.69 12.88
C GLU A 157 -1.66 7.41 12.92
N ASN A 158 -1.63 6.66 11.83
CA ASN A 158 -0.79 5.48 11.64
C ASN A 158 -0.47 5.27 10.15
N TYR A 159 0.44 4.34 9.87
CA TYR A 159 0.88 3.99 8.51
C TYR A 159 0.52 2.54 8.11
N ASN A 160 -0.36 1.91 8.90
CA ASN A 160 -0.76 0.51 8.78
C ASN A 160 -2.17 0.42 8.18
N TYR A 161 -2.31 0.93 6.97
CA TYR A 161 -3.57 0.95 6.22
C TYR A 161 -3.36 0.48 4.77
N ILE A 162 -4.44 0.09 4.11
CA ILE A 162 -4.41 -0.30 2.69
C ILE A 162 -4.53 0.95 1.82
N VAL A 163 -3.61 1.09 0.86
CA VAL A 163 -3.63 2.15 -0.15
C VAL A 163 -4.96 2.11 -0.91
N PRO A 164 -5.64 3.25 -1.10
CA PRO A 164 -6.93 3.28 -1.79
C PRO A 164 -6.86 2.68 -3.21
N ASN A 165 -7.90 1.91 -3.57
CA ASN A 165 -7.99 1.21 -4.85
C ASN A 165 -7.93 2.13 -6.09
N LEU A 166 -8.32 3.40 -5.93
CA LEU A 166 -8.19 4.42 -6.98
C LEU A 166 -6.72 4.73 -7.33
N ILE A 167 -5.80 4.53 -6.37
CA ILE A 167 -4.36 4.75 -6.55
C ILE A 167 -3.67 3.44 -6.92
N LYS A 168 -3.99 2.35 -6.21
CA LYS A 168 -3.41 1.03 -6.44
C LYS A 168 -4.48 -0.04 -6.34
N LYS A 169 -4.74 -0.72 -7.46
CA LYS A 169 -5.75 -1.78 -7.53
C LYS A 169 -5.44 -3.00 -6.66
N VAL A 170 -4.16 -3.33 -6.50
CA VAL A 170 -3.70 -4.46 -5.68
C VAL A 170 -3.56 -3.95 -4.24
N PRO A 171 -4.19 -4.60 -3.25
CA PRO A 171 -4.03 -4.22 -1.85
C PRO A 171 -2.55 -4.16 -1.45
N VAL A 172 -2.13 -3.03 -0.88
CA VAL A 172 -0.76 -2.81 -0.44
C VAL A 172 -0.76 -1.75 0.66
N THR A 173 0.21 -1.81 1.58
CA THR A 173 0.41 -0.73 2.57
C THR A 173 1.36 0.35 2.05
N PRO A 174 1.34 1.57 2.60
CA PRO A 174 2.26 2.63 2.19
C PRO A 174 3.75 2.24 2.28
N VAL A 175 4.15 1.49 3.30
CA VAL A 175 5.55 1.05 3.46
C VAL A 175 5.95 0.05 2.38
N ILE A 176 5.08 -0.92 2.08
CA ILE A 176 5.33 -1.89 1.01
C ILE A 176 5.33 -1.17 -0.34
N TYR A 177 4.42 -0.22 -0.55
CA TYR A 177 4.37 0.55 -1.78
C TYR A 177 5.62 1.43 -1.99
N ALA A 178 6.16 2.02 -0.91
CA ALA A 178 7.42 2.75 -0.97
C ALA A 178 8.60 1.83 -1.36
N ILE A 179 8.69 0.63 -0.77
CA ILE A 179 9.72 -0.37 -1.13
C ILE A 179 9.56 -0.81 -2.59
N SER A 180 8.33 -1.02 -3.04
CA SER A 180 7.97 -1.36 -4.41
C SER A 180 8.41 -0.31 -5.44
N LYS A 181 8.52 0.94 -5.02
CA LYS A 181 9.02 2.07 -5.83
C LYS A 181 10.50 2.38 -5.56
N ASN A 182 11.23 1.49 -4.89
CA ASN A 182 12.62 1.68 -4.46
C ASN A 182 12.85 2.98 -3.64
N LYS A 183 11.80 3.50 -2.99
CA LYS A 183 11.86 4.71 -2.15
C LYS A 183 12.30 4.35 -0.73
N PHE A 184 13.51 3.80 -0.59
CA PHE A 184 13.97 3.24 0.68
C PHE A 184 14.10 4.26 1.80
N LEU A 185 14.51 5.50 1.50
CA LEU A 185 14.55 6.58 2.51
C LEU A 185 13.15 6.84 3.11
N LEU A 186 12.13 6.85 2.25
CA LEU A 186 10.73 6.97 2.71
C LEU A 186 10.31 5.72 3.49
N ALA A 187 10.63 4.52 3.00
CA ALA A 187 10.30 3.27 3.70
C ALA A 187 10.94 3.24 5.11
N GLU A 188 12.20 3.63 5.25
CA GLU A 188 12.87 3.74 6.55
C GLU A 188 12.19 4.75 7.47
N TYR A 189 11.76 5.91 6.93
CA TYR A 189 10.99 6.90 7.69
C TYR A 189 9.65 6.34 8.17
N LEU A 190 8.90 5.67 7.29
CA LEU A 190 7.60 5.07 7.63
C LEU A 190 7.76 4.01 8.72
N ILE A 191 8.75 3.11 8.60
CA ILE A 191 9.06 2.09 9.60
C ILE A 191 9.45 2.74 10.94
N TYR A 192 10.26 3.80 10.91
CA TYR A 192 10.61 4.56 12.11
C TYR A 192 9.37 5.17 12.79
N LYS A 193 8.36 5.56 12.01
CA LYS A 193 7.07 6.04 12.50
C LYS A 193 6.07 4.94 12.85
N GLY A 194 6.50 3.68 12.90
CA GLY A 194 5.67 2.55 13.35
C GLY A 194 4.93 1.82 12.23
N ALA A 195 5.25 2.08 10.96
CA ALA A 195 4.74 1.25 9.86
C ALA A 195 5.26 -0.19 10.02
N ASP A 196 4.35 -1.16 10.01
CA ASP A 196 4.66 -2.57 10.07
C ASP A 196 4.85 -3.11 8.65
N VAL A 197 6.07 -3.56 8.36
CA VAL A 197 6.41 -4.18 7.07
C VAL A 197 5.81 -5.59 6.94
N ASN A 198 5.40 -6.20 8.05
CA ASN A 198 4.69 -7.49 8.07
C ASN A 198 3.17 -7.30 8.13
N PHE A 199 2.67 -6.06 7.99
CA PHE A 199 1.24 -5.80 8.02
C PHE A 199 0.54 -6.67 6.98
N ASN A 200 -0.45 -7.43 7.43
CA ASN A 200 -1.12 -8.40 6.59
C ASN A 200 -2.00 -7.67 5.55
N PHE A 201 -1.56 -7.65 4.28
CA PHE A 201 -2.30 -7.07 3.16
C PHE A 201 -2.85 -8.15 2.21
N SER A 202 -3.11 -9.35 2.73
CA SER A 202 -3.57 -10.52 1.98
C SER A 202 -4.68 -10.15 1.00
N ASP A 203 -4.62 -10.71 -0.22
CA ASP A 203 -5.76 -10.67 -1.12
C ASP A 203 -6.89 -11.57 -0.59
N ILE A 204 -8.05 -11.51 -1.25
CA ILE A 204 -9.25 -12.31 -0.94
C ILE A 204 -9.02 -13.83 -0.87
N ASN A 205 -7.87 -14.32 -1.33
CA ASN A 205 -7.49 -15.72 -1.36
C ASN A 205 -6.34 -16.08 -0.39
N ASN A 206 -5.85 -15.13 0.43
CA ASN A 206 -4.66 -15.29 1.27
C ASN A 206 -3.39 -15.74 0.51
N GLN A 207 -3.27 -15.38 -0.78
CA GLN A 207 -2.17 -15.82 -1.66
C GLN A 207 -0.93 -14.91 -1.56
N PHE A 208 -1.06 -13.67 -1.07
CA PHE A 208 0.05 -12.74 -0.89
C PHE A 208 0.37 -12.56 0.59
N ASN A 209 1.16 -13.47 1.14
CA ASN A 209 1.55 -13.38 2.55
C ASN A 209 2.91 -12.70 2.75
N THR A 210 3.57 -12.26 1.65
CA THR A 210 4.87 -11.58 1.75
C THR A 210 5.06 -10.44 0.78
N ILE A 211 5.98 -9.56 1.16
CA ILE A 211 6.51 -8.50 0.29
C ILE A 211 7.09 -9.07 -1.01
N LEU A 212 7.72 -10.26 -1.00
CA LEU A 212 8.35 -10.83 -2.20
C LEU A 212 7.31 -11.29 -3.21
N ASP A 213 6.29 -12.01 -2.76
CA ASP A 213 5.21 -12.48 -3.63
C ASP A 213 4.48 -11.28 -4.26
N TYR A 214 4.23 -10.23 -3.47
CA TYR A 214 3.68 -8.97 -3.99
C TYR A 214 4.57 -8.36 -5.08
N LEU A 215 5.86 -8.18 -4.81
CA LEU A 215 6.79 -7.58 -5.76
C LEU A 215 6.90 -8.41 -7.05
N TYR A 216 6.90 -9.74 -6.94
CA TYR A 216 6.99 -10.64 -8.07
C TYR A 216 5.74 -10.62 -8.93
N ASN A 217 4.57 -10.77 -8.32
CA ASN A 217 3.30 -10.80 -9.03
C ASN A 217 2.95 -9.46 -9.68
N ASP A 218 3.35 -8.34 -9.08
CA ASP A 218 3.22 -7.00 -9.68
C ASP A 218 4.36 -6.70 -10.69
N LYS A 219 5.26 -7.67 -10.96
CA LYS A 219 6.38 -7.60 -11.91
C LYS A 219 7.37 -6.47 -11.64
N ILE A 220 7.61 -6.19 -10.36
CA ILE A 220 8.49 -5.11 -9.89
C ILE A 220 9.64 -5.59 -8.99
N LEU A 221 9.70 -6.89 -8.66
CA LEU A 221 10.83 -7.49 -7.97
C LEU A 221 12.13 -7.31 -8.79
N ASN A 222 13.16 -6.78 -8.16
CA ASN A 222 14.44 -6.48 -8.80
C ASN A 222 15.61 -6.54 -7.80
N ASN A 223 16.85 -6.52 -8.30
CA ASN A 223 18.05 -6.66 -7.47
C ASN A 223 18.16 -5.56 -6.40
N ILE A 224 17.58 -4.39 -6.65
CA ILE A 224 17.67 -3.23 -5.76
C ILE A 224 16.73 -3.42 -4.56
N ASN A 225 15.45 -3.73 -4.80
CA ASN A 225 14.52 -3.94 -3.69
C ASN A 225 14.78 -5.25 -2.93
N ILE A 226 15.22 -6.32 -3.59
CA ILE A 226 15.52 -7.57 -2.87
C ILE A 226 16.70 -7.40 -1.91
N LYS A 227 17.77 -6.73 -2.34
CA LYS A 227 18.91 -6.41 -1.46
C LYS A 227 18.51 -5.55 -0.28
N TYR A 228 17.67 -4.54 -0.50
CA TYR A 228 17.15 -3.74 0.60
C TYR A 228 16.35 -4.60 1.60
N ILE A 229 15.48 -5.47 1.12
CA ILE A 229 14.67 -6.34 2.00
C ILE A 229 15.58 -7.29 2.80
N ILE A 230 16.48 -7.98 2.12
CA ILE A 230 17.37 -8.98 2.74
C ILE A 230 18.38 -8.31 3.66
N GLU A 231 19.18 -7.38 3.15
CA GLU A 231 20.30 -6.82 3.91
C GLU A 231 19.82 -5.84 4.99
N ARG A 232 18.82 -5.00 4.68
CA ARG A 232 18.42 -3.91 5.58
C ARG A 232 17.28 -4.30 6.50
N LEU A 233 16.23 -4.95 5.98
CA LEU A 233 15.06 -5.26 6.80
C LEU A 233 15.23 -6.56 7.58
N TYR A 234 15.72 -7.61 6.93
CA TYR A 234 15.90 -8.91 7.55
C TYR A 234 17.19 -8.97 8.38
N LEU A 235 18.35 -8.93 7.72
CA LEU A 235 19.65 -9.15 8.38
C LEU A 235 20.03 -8.05 9.38
N LYS A 236 19.94 -6.77 8.97
CA LYS A 236 20.45 -5.66 9.81
C LYS A 236 19.47 -5.19 10.88
N LYS A 237 18.17 -5.18 10.59
CA LYS A 237 17.17 -4.59 11.48
C LYS A 237 16.22 -5.59 12.14
N GLY A 238 16.18 -6.85 11.70
CA GLY A 238 15.23 -7.85 12.22
C GLY A 238 13.77 -7.39 12.14
N LYS A 239 13.42 -6.59 11.12
CA LYS A 239 12.08 -5.98 10.97
C LYS A 239 11.08 -6.93 10.33
N ILE A 240 11.56 -7.92 9.61
CA ILE A 240 10.73 -8.97 9.03
C ILE A 240 10.81 -10.18 9.95
N ASN A 241 9.66 -10.69 10.39
CA ASN A 241 9.59 -11.79 11.36
C ASN A 241 10.14 -13.10 10.77
N SER A 242 9.84 -13.35 9.49
CA SER A 242 10.31 -14.50 8.75
C SER A 242 10.41 -14.14 7.27
N PHE A 243 11.49 -14.55 6.62
CA PHE A 243 11.59 -14.45 5.17
C PHE A 243 10.89 -15.65 4.54
N TYR A 244 9.67 -15.45 4.05
CA TYR A 244 8.91 -16.48 3.33
C TYR A 244 8.93 -16.18 1.83
N TYR A 245 8.87 -17.22 1.03
CA TYR A 245 8.70 -17.18 -0.42
C TYR A 245 7.73 -18.28 -0.83
N SER A 246 6.96 -18.05 -1.90
CA SER A 246 6.10 -19.09 -2.48
C SER A 246 6.84 -19.98 -3.48
N ASP A 247 6.36 -21.20 -3.69
CA ASP A 247 6.84 -22.07 -4.76
C ASP A 247 6.66 -21.42 -6.14
N ASN A 248 5.58 -20.67 -6.32
CA ASN A 248 5.31 -19.91 -7.54
C ASN A 248 6.38 -18.84 -7.80
N LEU A 249 6.82 -18.13 -6.76
CA LEU A 249 7.93 -17.20 -6.85
C LEU A 249 9.20 -17.93 -7.30
N MET A 250 9.60 -19.00 -6.60
CA MET A 250 10.85 -19.71 -6.90
C MET A 250 10.84 -20.33 -8.30
N LYS A 251 9.81 -21.11 -8.65
CA LYS A 251 9.66 -21.70 -9.99
C LYS A 251 9.66 -20.62 -11.07
N GLY A 252 8.96 -19.52 -10.82
CA GLY A 252 8.91 -18.37 -11.71
C GLY A 252 10.25 -17.70 -11.95
N LEU A 253 11.05 -17.47 -10.90
CA LEU A 253 12.39 -16.89 -11.02
C LEU A 253 13.33 -17.80 -11.82
N ILE A 254 13.26 -19.12 -11.59
CA ILE A 254 14.05 -20.13 -12.32
C ILE A 254 13.71 -20.12 -13.82
N GLN A 255 12.41 -20.21 -14.13
CA GLN A 255 11.90 -20.23 -15.51
C GLN A 255 12.21 -18.94 -16.29
N ASN A 256 12.31 -17.81 -15.59
CA ASN A 256 12.62 -16.51 -16.19
C ASN A 256 14.09 -16.11 -16.07
N TYR A 257 14.99 -17.05 -15.76
CA TYR A 257 16.44 -16.86 -15.67
C TYR A 257 16.86 -15.70 -14.75
N LYS A 258 16.14 -15.52 -13.64
CA LYS A 258 16.41 -14.46 -12.65
C LYS A 258 17.43 -14.90 -11.61
N ASN A 259 18.58 -15.42 -12.07
CA ASN A 259 19.57 -16.06 -11.21
C ASN A 259 20.16 -15.10 -10.17
N ASP A 260 20.41 -13.84 -10.53
CA ASP A 260 20.87 -12.82 -9.58
C ASP A 260 19.90 -12.64 -8.39
N LEU A 261 18.59 -12.70 -8.64
CA LEU A 261 17.59 -12.58 -7.58
C LEU A 261 17.58 -13.83 -6.69
N LEU A 262 17.72 -15.01 -7.31
CA LEU A 262 17.79 -16.28 -6.59
C LEU A 262 19.03 -16.34 -5.70
N GLU A 263 20.19 -15.89 -6.18
CA GLU A 263 21.40 -15.80 -5.37
C GLU A 263 21.21 -14.94 -4.12
N GLU A 264 20.56 -13.78 -4.26
CA GLU A 264 20.25 -12.93 -3.11
C GLU A 264 19.34 -13.64 -2.10
N ILE A 265 18.28 -14.32 -2.56
CA ILE A 265 17.38 -15.13 -1.71
C ILE A 265 18.17 -16.24 -1.00
N PHE A 266 19.04 -16.93 -1.72
CA PHE A 266 19.83 -18.05 -1.20
C PHE A 266 20.82 -17.65 -0.10
N LYS A 267 21.20 -16.37 0.02
CA LYS A 267 22.04 -15.90 1.14
C LYS A 267 21.39 -16.11 2.50
N ILE A 268 20.06 -16.06 2.56
CA ILE A 268 19.31 -16.17 3.82
C ILE A 268 18.42 -17.40 3.90
N LEU A 269 18.33 -18.17 2.81
CA LEU A 269 17.60 -19.43 2.74
C LEU A 269 18.17 -20.44 3.75
N PRO A 270 17.40 -20.88 4.76
CA PRO A 270 17.81 -21.95 5.65
C PRO A 270 17.99 -23.25 4.88
N PRO A 271 18.95 -24.11 5.27
CA PRO A 271 19.21 -25.32 4.51
C PRO A 271 18.02 -26.28 4.45
N GLU A 272 17.15 -26.31 5.47
CA GLU A 272 15.95 -27.14 5.54
C GLU A 272 14.88 -26.74 4.52
N GLN A 273 15.00 -25.54 3.93
CA GLN A 273 14.07 -25.02 2.93
C GLN A 273 14.58 -25.17 1.50
N PHE A 274 15.77 -25.74 1.31
CA PHE A 274 16.28 -26.08 -0.02
C PHE A 274 15.38 -27.15 -0.66
N ASN A 275 14.93 -26.91 -1.90
CA ASN A 275 14.04 -27.82 -2.61
C ASN A 275 14.72 -28.39 -3.85
N ASP A 276 14.86 -29.71 -3.89
CA ASP A 276 15.58 -30.41 -4.96
C ASP A 276 14.88 -30.33 -6.32
N GLU A 277 13.56 -30.07 -6.35
CA GLU A 277 12.83 -29.81 -7.59
C GLU A 277 13.40 -28.63 -8.38
N TRP A 278 14.17 -27.74 -7.74
CA TRP A 278 14.82 -26.63 -8.42
C TRP A 278 15.88 -27.09 -9.42
N TYR A 279 16.58 -28.21 -9.18
CA TYR A 279 17.49 -28.80 -10.17
C TYR A 279 16.71 -29.23 -11.41
N THR A 280 15.68 -30.05 -11.22
CA THR A 280 14.84 -30.55 -12.31
C THR A 280 14.20 -29.41 -13.09
N THR A 281 13.65 -28.41 -12.40
CA THR A 281 13.06 -27.22 -13.04
C THR A 281 14.10 -26.47 -13.87
N SER A 282 15.31 -26.26 -13.34
CA SER A 282 16.39 -25.57 -14.03
C SER A 282 16.86 -26.32 -15.28
N LEU A 283 16.97 -27.65 -15.19
CA LEU A 283 17.36 -28.50 -16.31
C LEU A 283 16.30 -28.49 -17.43
N ILE A 284 15.01 -28.64 -17.08
CA ILE A 284 13.89 -28.61 -18.04
C ILE A 284 13.88 -27.30 -18.84
N VAL A 285 14.13 -26.16 -18.18
CA VAL A 285 14.19 -24.86 -18.85
C VAL A 285 15.59 -24.51 -19.35
N ASN A 286 16.56 -25.43 -19.30
CA ASN A 286 17.94 -25.19 -19.74
C ASN A 286 18.59 -23.94 -19.10
N ASN A 287 18.27 -23.64 -17.84
CA ASN A 287 18.91 -22.59 -17.03
C ASN A 287 20.17 -23.16 -16.37
N LEU A 288 21.17 -23.48 -17.20
CA LEU A 288 22.38 -24.19 -16.77
C LEU A 288 23.25 -23.38 -15.81
N SER A 289 23.25 -22.06 -15.91
CA SER A 289 24.00 -21.19 -14.99
C SER A 289 23.48 -21.24 -13.56
N LEU A 290 22.21 -21.63 -13.36
CA LEU A 290 21.65 -21.84 -12.04
C LEU A 290 22.08 -23.16 -11.40
N ILE A 291 22.48 -24.17 -12.19
CA ILE A 291 22.87 -25.49 -11.67
C ILE A 291 24.07 -25.38 -10.73
N ASP A 292 25.11 -24.63 -11.11
CA ASP A 292 26.28 -24.42 -10.25
C ASP A 292 25.91 -23.65 -8.96
N ILE A 293 24.98 -22.69 -9.05
CA ILE A 293 24.50 -21.91 -7.90
C ILE A 293 23.74 -22.84 -6.92
N LEU A 294 22.83 -23.67 -7.44
CA LEU A 294 22.08 -24.65 -6.64
C LEU A 294 23.02 -25.66 -5.99
N TYR A 295 23.99 -26.17 -6.73
CA TYR A 295 24.99 -27.13 -6.23
C TYR A 295 25.80 -26.57 -5.05
N ASN A 296 26.23 -25.32 -5.16
CA ASN A 296 26.96 -24.64 -4.10
C ASN A 296 26.07 -24.33 -2.89
N LYS A 297 24.77 -24.12 -3.10
CA LYS A 297 23.82 -23.82 -2.02
C LYS A 297 23.32 -25.07 -1.30
N ASP A 298 23.21 -26.19 -2.01
CA ASP A 298 22.82 -27.48 -1.43
C ASP A 298 23.81 -27.84 -0.31
N ASN A 299 23.30 -28.05 0.90
CA ASN A 299 24.11 -28.30 2.09
C ASN A 299 24.32 -29.79 2.38
N LYS A 300 23.78 -30.68 1.55
CA LYS A 300 23.96 -32.13 1.71
C LYS A 300 25.42 -32.53 1.55
N GLU A 301 25.75 -33.76 1.94
CA GLU A 301 27.07 -34.33 1.68
C GLU A 301 27.34 -34.43 0.17
N GLU A 302 28.59 -34.24 -0.23
CA GLU A 302 29.00 -34.16 -1.64
C GLU A 302 28.52 -35.38 -2.47
N ASN A 303 28.67 -36.59 -1.92
CA ASN A 303 28.22 -37.82 -2.57
C ASN A 303 26.70 -37.83 -2.81
N VAL A 304 25.91 -37.26 -1.89
CA VAL A 304 24.45 -37.16 -2.03
C VAL A 304 24.09 -36.18 -3.13
N LYS A 305 24.74 -35.01 -3.19
CA LYS A 305 24.50 -34.02 -4.26
C LYS A 305 24.79 -34.59 -5.63
N ILE A 306 25.93 -35.26 -5.76
CA ILE A 306 26.38 -35.90 -7.00
C ILE A 306 25.36 -36.96 -7.45
N ASN A 307 24.98 -37.86 -6.55
CA ASN A 307 24.01 -38.92 -6.85
C ASN A 307 22.66 -38.35 -7.26
N ASN A 308 22.14 -37.35 -6.54
CA ASN A 308 20.87 -36.72 -6.86
C ASN A 308 20.93 -36.02 -8.23
N LEU A 309 22.00 -35.28 -8.53
CA LEU A 309 22.15 -34.60 -9.81
C LEU A 309 22.25 -35.60 -10.97
N PHE A 310 22.96 -36.73 -10.79
CA PHE A 310 22.96 -37.81 -11.76
C PHE A 310 21.57 -38.40 -11.98
N GLU A 311 20.83 -38.66 -10.91
CA GLU A 311 19.47 -39.19 -11.00
C GLU A 311 18.55 -38.23 -11.77
N TYR A 312 18.64 -36.92 -11.51
CA TYR A 312 17.85 -35.92 -12.26
C TYR A 312 18.22 -35.88 -13.74
N LEU A 313 19.52 -35.92 -14.08
CA LEU A 313 19.98 -35.96 -15.46
C LEU A 313 19.53 -37.23 -16.19
N TYR A 314 19.64 -38.38 -15.53
CA TYR A 314 19.21 -39.68 -16.07
C TYR A 314 17.71 -39.71 -16.32
N ASN A 315 16.91 -39.23 -15.37
CA ASN A 315 15.45 -39.23 -15.45
C ASN A 315 14.91 -38.32 -16.57
N LEU A 316 15.66 -37.30 -17.00
CA LEU A 316 15.27 -36.44 -18.12
C LEU A 316 15.42 -37.14 -19.48
N ASN A 317 16.27 -38.17 -19.57
CA ASN A 317 16.50 -38.97 -20.78
C ASN A 317 16.76 -38.12 -22.05
N ASP A 318 17.50 -37.01 -21.90
CA ASP A 318 17.90 -36.10 -22.99
C ASP A 318 19.43 -36.00 -23.06
N ASN A 319 20.03 -36.81 -23.93
CA ASN A 319 21.48 -36.87 -24.12
C ASN A 319 22.10 -35.52 -24.50
N SER A 320 21.38 -34.67 -25.25
CA SER A 320 21.86 -33.35 -25.66
C SER A 320 21.90 -32.39 -24.47
N LEU A 321 20.89 -32.43 -23.60
CA LEU A 321 20.90 -31.67 -22.35
C LEU A 321 22.01 -32.14 -21.41
N ILE A 322 22.19 -33.45 -21.23
CA ILE A 322 23.25 -34.02 -20.38
C ILE A 322 24.62 -33.53 -20.86
N GLN A 323 24.89 -33.63 -22.17
CA GLN A 323 26.13 -33.14 -22.76
C GLN A 323 26.32 -31.63 -22.50
N ARG A 324 25.28 -30.82 -22.68
CA ARG A 324 25.36 -29.38 -22.39
C ARG A 324 25.66 -29.09 -20.92
N VAL A 325 25.12 -29.87 -19.98
CA VAL A 325 25.42 -29.73 -18.55
C VAL A 325 26.90 -30.01 -18.29
N PHE A 326 27.46 -31.09 -18.85
CA PHE A 326 28.88 -31.42 -18.73
C PHE A 326 29.79 -30.33 -19.30
N GLU A 327 29.46 -29.79 -20.47
CA GLU A 327 30.28 -28.78 -21.13
C GLU A 327 30.20 -27.39 -20.48
N ASN A 328 29.01 -27.01 -19.99
CA ASN A 328 28.70 -25.60 -19.65
C ASN A 328 28.60 -25.31 -18.15
N THR A 329 28.68 -26.32 -17.28
CA THR A 329 28.63 -26.12 -15.81
C THR A 329 29.91 -26.63 -15.15
N LYS A 330 30.31 -26.04 -14.02
CA LYS A 330 31.47 -26.51 -13.25
C LYS A 330 31.21 -27.90 -12.66
N VAL A 331 30.01 -28.11 -12.12
CA VAL A 331 29.63 -29.43 -11.60
C VAL A 331 29.57 -30.47 -12.70
N GLY A 332 29.07 -30.14 -13.89
CA GLY A 332 29.03 -31.07 -15.01
C GLY A 332 30.42 -31.59 -15.40
N LYS A 333 31.43 -30.71 -15.43
CA LYS A 333 32.83 -31.11 -15.68
C LYS A 333 33.38 -32.02 -14.59
N LEU A 334 33.02 -31.77 -13.33
CA LEU A 334 33.37 -32.66 -12.22
C LEU A 334 32.76 -34.06 -12.40
N LEU A 335 31.48 -34.12 -12.75
CA LEU A 335 30.76 -35.38 -12.98
C LEU A 335 31.35 -36.19 -14.15
N GLU A 336 31.72 -35.52 -15.24
CA GLU A 336 32.36 -36.16 -16.40
C GLU A 336 33.70 -36.82 -16.02
N VAL A 337 34.54 -36.13 -15.24
CA VAL A 337 35.80 -36.70 -14.74
C VAL A 337 35.56 -37.91 -13.84
N LEU A 338 34.55 -37.85 -12.96
CA LEU A 338 34.21 -38.97 -12.07
C LEU A 338 33.75 -40.20 -12.86
N ILE A 339 32.88 -40.03 -13.86
CA ILE A 339 32.42 -41.13 -14.72
C ILE A 339 33.60 -41.78 -15.46
N ASN A 340 34.47 -40.96 -16.07
CA ASN A 340 35.62 -41.48 -16.80
C ASN A 340 36.56 -42.27 -15.87
N SER A 341 36.77 -41.78 -14.64
CA SER A 341 37.60 -42.50 -13.66
C SER A 341 37.01 -43.82 -13.18
N MET A 342 35.69 -44.04 -13.30
CA MET A 342 35.03 -45.30 -12.95
C MET A 342 35.04 -46.30 -14.10
N ASN A 343 35.07 -45.84 -15.35
CA ASN A 343 35.15 -46.72 -16.54
C ASN A 343 36.57 -47.25 -16.82
N ASP A 344 37.57 -46.69 -16.16
CA ASP A 344 38.98 -47.10 -16.24
C ASP A 344 39.35 -48.23 -15.23
N TYR A 345 38.37 -48.73 -14.46
CA TYR A 345 38.46 -49.92 -13.59
C TYR A 345 37.56 -51.04 -14.10
#